data_AF-A0A8S2UEN7-F1
#
_entry.id   AF-A0A8S2UEN7-F1
#
_cell.length_a   1.000
_cell.length_b   1.000
_cell.length_c   1.000
_cell.angle_alpha   90.00
_cell.angle_beta   90.00
_cell.angle_gamma   90.00
#
_symmetry.space_group_name_H-M   'P 1'
#
loop_
_entity.id
_entity.type
_entity.pdbx_description
1 polymer ?
#
loop_
_entity_poly.entity_id
_entity_poly.type
_entity_poly.pdbx_seq_one_letter_code
_entity_poly.pdbx_strand_id
1 'polypeptide(L)'
;EPKYEQNDNRGVETVYGLNDEQPLNQPLGELITQENRCIAFPNIYQHRIAPFQLKDLTKSGQRKILVFFLVDPSVRILSTANVPPQQSHWLVNIIRSIPPFNELPLVVVDKIMNYVDFPMNMNQAKQHREKLMDERKYFISKNNELLFERPFSLCEH
;
A
#
# COMPACT_ATOMS: atom_id res chain seq x y z
N GLU A 1 0.17 -10.76 23.62
CA GLU A 1 -0.44 -12.09 23.80
C GLU A 1 -1.49 -12.00 24.90
N PRO A 2 -2.58 -12.79 24.81
CA PRO A 2 -3.59 -12.85 25.85
C PRO A 2 -2.97 -13.31 27.18
N LYS A 3 -3.52 -12.87 28.30
CA LYS A 3 -3.21 -13.45 29.61
C LYS A 3 -4.11 -14.68 29.80
N TYR A 4 -3.51 -15.83 30.12
CA TYR A 4 -4.21 -17.09 30.32
C TYR A 4 -3.50 -17.94 31.39
N GLU A 5 -4.21 -18.90 31.97
CA GLU A 5 -3.63 -19.88 32.91
C GLU A 5 -2.99 -21.02 32.10
N GLN A 6 -1.83 -21.51 32.55
CA GLN A 6 -1.11 -22.57 31.85
C GLN A 6 -2.00 -23.80 31.63
N ASN A 7 -2.03 -24.32 30.39
CA ASN A 7 -2.89 -25.43 29.93
C ASN A 7 -4.40 -25.13 29.88
N ASP A 8 -4.85 -23.88 30.05
CA ASP A 8 -6.26 -23.51 29.88
C ASP A 8 -6.65 -23.37 28.40
N ASN A 9 -6.50 -24.47 27.65
CA ASN A 9 -6.78 -24.51 26.22
C ASN A 9 -8.24 -24.12 25.93
N ARG A 10 -9.17 -24.56 26.79
CA ARG A 10 -10.61 -24.32 26.62
C ARG A 10 -10.97 -22.86 26.90
N GLY A 11 -10.44 -22.25 27.96
CA GLY A 11 -10.69 -20.84 28.26
C GLY A 11 -10.10 -19.92 27.20
N VAL A 12 -8.89 -20.24 26.70
CA VAL A 12 -8.24 -19.47 25.64
C VAL A 12 -9.01 -19.54 24.32
N GLU A 13 -9.43 -20.74 23.91
CA GLU A 13 -10.27 -20.92 22.72
C GLU A 13 -11.60 -20.18 22.86
N THR A 14 -12.25 -20.27 24.02
CA THR A 14 -13.57 -19.66 24.24
C THR A 14 -13.53 -18.13 24.27
N VAL A 15 -12.51 -17.54 24.90
CA VAL A 15 -12.42 -16.08 25.09
C VAL A 15 -11.76 -15.40 23.89
N TYR A 16 -10.70 -15.98 23.35
CA TYR A 16 -9.86 -15.35 22.33
C TYR A 16 -9.98 -16.01 20.95
N GLY A 17 -10.59 -17.19 20.85
CA GLY A 17 -10.67 -17.95 19.59
C GLY A 17 -9.32 -18.46 19.12
N LEU A 18 -8.36 -18.62 20.03
CA LEU A 18 -7.00 -19.08 19.75
C LEU A 18 -6.82 -20.50 20.26
N ASN A 19 -6.16 -21.33 19.45
CA ASN A 19 -5.80 -22.69 19.80
C ASN A 19 -4.28 -22.80 19.94
N ASP A 20 -3.83 -23.80 20.72
CA ASP A 20 -2.41 -24.09 20.87
C ASP A 20 -1.73 -24.33 19.51
N GLU A 21 -0.51 -23.83 19.36
CA GLU A 21 0.33 -23.89 18.17
C GLU A 21 -0.33 -23.32 16.89
N GLN A 22 -1.46 -22.61 17.00
CA GLN A 22 -2.07 -21.90 15.88
C GLN A 22 -1.47 -20.50 15.73
N PRO A 23 -1.57 -19.89 14.53
CA PRO A 23 -1.19 -18.49 14.34
C PRO A 23 -1.90 -17.57 15.35
N LEU A 24 -1.18 -16.57 15.87
CA LEU A 24 -1.73 -15.53 16.75
C LEU A 24 -2.63 -14.53 16.00
N ASN A 25 -3.52 -15.02 15.15
CA ASN A 25 -4.52 -14.23 14.44
C ASN A 25 -5.88 -14.93 14.45
N GLN A 26 -6.92 -14.11 14.38
CA GLN A 26 -8.30 -14.59 14.30
C GLN A 26 -8.86 -14.25 12.92
N PRO A 27 -9.36 -15.24 12.15
CA PRO A 27 -10.00 -14.95 10.87
C PRO A 27 -11.36 -14.28 11.12
N LEU A 28 -11.47 -13.00 10.78
CA LEU A 28 -12.73 -12.25 10.90
C LEU A 28 -13.68 -12.47 9.73
N GLY A 29 -13.17 -12.98 8.60
CA GLY A 29 -13.95 -13.25 7.39
C GLY A 29 -13.29 -12.71 6.12
N GLU A 30 -14.06 -12.69 5.04
CA GLU A 30 -13.61 -12.23 3.73
C GLU A 30 -14.67 -11.37 3.04
N LEU A 31 -14.20 -10.50 2.13
CA LEU A 31 -15.06 -9.62 1.35
C LEU A 31 -14.63 -9.65 -0.11
N ILE A 32 -15.61 -9.81 -1.01
CA ILE A 32 -15.36 -9.74 -2.45
C ILE A 32 -15.14 -8.28 -2.85
N THR A 33 -14.02 -8.03 -3.55
CA THR A 33 -13.66 -6.73 -4.12
C THR A 33 -14.35 -6.53 -5.47
N GLN A 34 -15.60 -6.10 -5.42
CA GLN A 34 -16.40 -5.78 -6.61
C GLN A 34 -16.07 -4.38 -7.14
N GLU A 35 -16.26 -4.17 -8.44
CA GLU A 35 -16.18 -2.85 -9.06
C GLU A 35 -17.21 -1.89 -8.43
N ASN A 36 -16.90 -0.59 -8.39
CA ASN A 36 -17.74 0.47 -7.83
C ASN A 36 -18.12 0.29 -6.35
N ARG A 37 -17.30 -0.44 -5.58
CA ARG A 37 -17.47 -0.61 -4.13
C ARG A 37 -16.38 0.12 -3.36
N CYS A 38 -16.80 0.91 -2.37
CA CYS A 38 -15.90 1.45 -1.34
C CYS A 38 -15.90 0.52 -0.11
N ILE A 39 -14.73 0.23 0.43
CA ILE A 39 -14.56 -0.56 1.66
C ILE A 39 -13.74 0.31 2.62
N ALA A 40 -14.27 0.53 3.81
CA ALA A 40 -13.61 1.28 4.87
C ALA A 40 -13.53 0.41 6.11
N PHE A 41 -12.33 0.31 6.69
CA PHE A 41 -12.09 -0.44 7.91
C PHE A 41 -10.92 0.20 8.68
N PRO A 42 -10.87 0.06 10.02
CA PRO A 42 -9.75 0.54 10.81
C PRO A 42 -8.46 -0.20 10.43
N ASN A 43 -7.33 0.51 10.33
CA ASN A 43 -6.02 -0.06 9.99
C ASN A 43 -5.41 -0.94 11.10
N ILE A 44 -6.18 -1.25 12.15
CA ILE A 44 -5.80 -2.22 13.20
C ILE A 44 -6.01 -3.66 12.73
N TYR A 45 -6.85 -3.87 11.72
CA TYR A 45 -7.10 -5.21 11.18
C TYR A 45 -6.01 -5.59 10.18
N GLN A 46 -5.35 -6.71 10.45
CA GLN A 46 -4.54 -7.37 9.45
C GLN A 46 -5.45 -7.82 8.31
N HIS A 47 -5.06 -7.52 7.08
CA HIS A 47 -5.81 -7.91 5.89
C HIS A 47 -4.85 -8.38 4.81
N ARG A 48 -5.34 -9.29 3.96
CA ARG A 48 -4.62 -9.76 2.78
C ARG A 48 -5.51 -9.68 1.57
N ILE A 49 -4.90 -9.46 0.41
CA ILE A 49 -5.58 -9.56 -0.86
C ILE A 49 -5.32 -10.95 -1.43
N ALA A 50 -6.35 -11.77 -1.51
CA ALA A 50 -6.24 -13.10 -2.13
C ALA A 50 -5.85 -12.99 -3.62
N PRO A 51 -5.11 -13.98 -4.17
CA PRO A 51 -4.89 -14.11 -5.60
C PRO A 51 -6.23 -14.14 -6.34
N PHE A 52 -6.28 -13.58 -7.54
CA PHE A 52 -7.46 -13.60 -8.38
C PHE A 52 -7.06 -13.92 -9.83
N GLN A 53 -8.01 -14.48 -10.57
CA GLN A 53 -7.86 -14.76 -11.99
C GLN A 53 -9.15 -14.38 -12.73
N LEU A 54 -9.03 -14.16 -14.03
CA LEU A 54 -10.20 -13.92 -14.86
C LEU A 54 -11.01 -15.20 -14.98
N LYS A 55 -12.34 -15.06 -14.92
CA LYS A 55 -13.25 -16.18 -15.19
C LYS A 55 -13.09 -16.70 -16.62
N ASP A 56 -12.80 -15.78 -17.54
CA ASP A 56 -12.50 -16.07 -18.95
C ASP A 56 -11.09 -15.57 -19.23
N LEU A 57 -10.15 -16.51 -19.38
CA LEU A 57 -8.73 -16.23 -19.59
C LEU A 57 -8.43 -15.67 -20.99
N THR A 58 -9.40 -15.72 -21.92
CA THR A 58 -9.22 -15.16 -23.27
C THR A 58 -9.42 -13.64 -23.30
N LYS A 59 -9.99 -13.07 -22.25
CA LYS A 59 -10.27 -11.64 -22.14
C LYS A 59 -9.15 -10.92 -21.40
N SER A 60 -8.97 -9.64 -21.72
CA SER A 60 -8.14 -8.75 -20.90
C SER A 60 -8.90 -8.40 -19.62
N GLY A 61 -8.18 -8.28 -18.51
CA GLY A 61 -8.75 -7.81 -17.27
C GLY A 61 -7.69 -7.27 -16.33
N GLN A 62 -8.07 -6.23 -15.61
CA GLN A 62 -7.21 -5.52 -14.67
C GLN A 62 -8.01 -5.15 -13.43
N ARG A 63 -7.38 -5.18 -12.26
CA ARG A 63 -7.96 -4.68 -11.03
C ARG A 63 -7.25 -3.40 -10.63
N LYS A 64 -7.98 -2.29 -10.59
CA LYS A 64 -7.49 -1.00 -10.12
C LYS A 64 -8.12 -0.70 -8.77
N ILE A 65 -7.30 -0.27 -7.81
CA ILE A 65 -7.72 0.06 -6.45
C ILE A 65 -7.17 1.46 -6.14
N LEU A 66 -8.01 2.31 -5.59
CA LEU A 66 -7.62 3.58 -5.00
C LEU A 66 -7.81 3.47 -3.48
N VAL A 67 -6.74 3.71 -2.72
CA VAL A 67 -6.72 3.56 -1.26
C VAL A 67 -6.44 4.91 -0.63
N PHE A 68 -7.22 5.25 0.38
CA PHE A 68 -7.00 6.41 1.24
C PHE A 68 -6.67 5.95 2.64
N PHE A 69 -5.73 6.63 3.29
CA PHE A 69 -5.44 6.44 4.71
C PHE A 69 -5.91 7.68 5.45
N LEU A 70 -6.78 7.48 6.44
CA LEU A 70 -7.11 8.52 7.40
C LEU A 70 -6.03 8.54 8.48
N VAL A 71 -5.45 9.72 8.70
CA VAL A 71 -4.41 9.96 9.71
C VAL A 71 -4.94 10.88 10.79
N ASP A 72 -4.27 10.90 11.94
CA ASP A 72 -4.61 11.80 13.04
C ASP A 72 -4.56 13.26 12.58
N PRO A 73 -5.68 14.01 12.63
CA PRO A 73 -5.73 15.40 12.18
C PRO A 73 -4.92 16.36 13.06
N SER A 74 -4.55 15.96 14.29
CA SER A 74 -3.67 16.75 15.16
C SER A 74 -2.22 16.74 14.68
N VAL A 75 -1.84 15.77 13.85
CA VAL A 75 -0.50 15.67 13.27
C VAL A 75 -0.48 16.30 11.88
N ARG A 76 0.24 17.41 11.74
CA ARG A 76 0.40 18.09 10.45
C ARG A 76 1.35 17.29 9.56
N ILE A 77 0.84 16.78 8.44
CA ILE A 77 1.66 16.22 7.36
C ILE A 77 1.73 17.18 6.17
N LEU A 78 2.76 17.03 5.33
CA LEU A 78 2.89 17.81 4.10
C LEU A 78 1.73 17.48 3.15
N SER A 79 0.89 18.48 2.87
CA SER A 79 -0.21 18.34 1.91
C SER A 79 0.33 18.31 0.48
N THR A 80 -0.27 17.47 -0.36
CA THR A 80 0.00 17.46 -1.81
C THR A 80 -0.30 18.79 -2.49
N ALA A 81 -1.14 19.64 -1.90
CA ALA A 81 -1.36 21.02 -2.37
C ALA A 81 -0.09 21.88 -2.33
N ASN A 82 0.90 21.52 -1.49
CA ASN A 82 2.17 22.22 -1.35
C ASN A 82 3.34 21.45 -1.98
N VAL A 83 3.06 20.35 -2.68
CA VAL A 83 4.08 19.53 -3.34
C VAL A 83 4.17 19.95 -4.81
N PRO A 84 5.35 20.34 -5.33
CA PRO A 84 5.49 20.68 -6.74
C PRO A 84 5.19 19.47 -7.63
N PRO A 85 4.89 19.67 -8.93
CA PRO A 85 4.65 18.59 -9.88
C PRO A 85 5.77 17.54 -9.81
N GLN A 86 5.40 16.29 -9.55
CA GLN A 86 6.38 15.19 -9.42
C GLN A 86 6.67 14.48 -10.73
N GLN A 87 5.83 14.68 -11.76
CA GLN A 87 5.95 14.04 -13.06
C GLN A 87 6.46 15.03 -14.11
N SER A 88 7.52 14.66 -14.83
CA SER A 88 8.21 15.56 -15.76
C SER A 88 7.30 16.18 -16.83
N HIS A 89 6.39 15.38 -17.39
CA HIS A 89 5.46 15.85 -18.41
C HIS A 89 4.48 16.93 -17.91
N TRP A 90 4.19 16.98 -16.60
CA TRP A 90 3.39 18.08 -16.03
C TRP A 90 4.18 19.38 -15.98
N LEU A 91 5.47 19.31 -15.64
CA LEU A 91 6.31 20.52 -15.59
C LEU A 91 6.47 21.14 -16.99
N VAL A 92 6.59 20.32 -18.04
CA VAL A 92 6.63 20.81 -19.43
C VAL A 92 5.42 21.71 -19.73
N ASN A 93 4.21 21.27 -19.37
CA ASN A 93 2.99 22.05 -19.62
C ASN A 93 2.97 23.36 -18.83
N ILE A 94 3.50 23.35 -17.60
CA ILE A 94 3.59 24.55 -16.75
C ILE A 94 4.61 25.54 -17.32
N ILE A 95 5.82 25.09 -17.66
CA ILE A 95 6.88 25.93 -18.23
C ILE A 95 6.41 26.60 -19.52
N ARG A 96 5.71 25.85 -20.39
CA ARG A 96 5.14 26.41 -21.62
C ARG A 96 4.07 27.49 -21.39
N SER A 97 3.58 27.66 -20.17
CA SER A 97 2.64 28.71 -19.81
C SER A 97 3.33 29.98 -19.27
N ILE A 98 4.66 29.99 -19.16
CA ILE A 98 5.44 31.05 -18.51
C ILE A 98 6.35 31.75 -19.54
N PRO A 99 6.27 33.08 -19.70
CA PRO A 99 7.23 33.82 -20.52
C PRO A 99 8.66 33.83 -19.95
N PRO A 100 9.72 33.75 -20.79
CA PRO A 100 9.70 33.67 -22.26
C PRO A 100 9.60 32.22 -22.80
N PHE A 101 9.45 31.21 -21.93
CA PHE A 101 9.45 29.80 -22.33
C PHE A 101 8.24 29.39 -23.18
N ASN A 102 7.13 30.12 -23.08
CA ASN A 102 5.96 29.96 -23.93
C ASN A 102 6.25 30.22 -25.43
N GLU A 103 7.27 31.02 -25.75
CA GLU A 103 7.67 31.36 -27.11
C GLU A 103 8.70 30.38 -27.71
N LEU A 104 9.30 29.53 -26.88
CA LEU A 104 10.31 28.57 -27.33
C LEU A 104 9.67 27.41 -28.10
N PRO A 105 10.29 26.94 -29.20
CA PRO A 105 9.88 25.71 -29.86
C PRO A 105 9.91 24.51 -28.90
N LEU A 106 8.95 23.60 -29.05
CA LEU A 106 8.83 22.38 -28.23
C LEU A 106 10.13 21.58 -28.14
N VAL A 107 10.84 21.45 -29.27
CA VAL A 107 12.13 20.74 -29.34
C VAL A 107 13.18 21.35 -28.41
N VAL A 108 13.19 22.67 -28.24
CA VAL A 108 14.13 23.36 -27.35
C VAL A 108 13.75 23.12 -25.89
N VAL A 109 12.45 23.21 -25.57
CA VAL A 109 11.93 22.93 -24.21
C VAL A 109 12.22 21.49 -23.80
N ASP A 110 11.95 20.52 -24.68
CA ASP A 110 12.24 19.10 -24.43
C ASP A 110 13.73 18.86 -24.21
N LYS A 111 14.58 19.53 -25.00
CA LYS A 111 16.03 19.43 -24.84
C LYS A 111 16.49 20.02 -23.51
N ILE A 112 15.93 21.15 -23.06
CA ILE A 112 16.19 21.74 -21.74
C ILE A 112 15.78 20.74 -20.65
N MET A 113 14.58 20.15 -20.76
CA MET A 113 14.07 19.20 -19.79
C MET A 113 14.94 17.95 -19.63
N ASN A 114 15.69 17.54 -20.65
CA ASN A 114 16.66 16.45 -20.54
C ASN A 114 17.86 16.78 -19.63
N TYR A 115 18.13 18.05 -19.34
CA TYR A 115 19.16 18.49 -18.41
C TYR A 115 18.63 18.81 -17.01
N VAL A 116 17.31 18.70 -16.79
CA VAL A 116 16.71 18.97 -15.47
C VAL A 116 16.53 17.66 -14.73
N ASP A 117 17.17 17.53 -13.56
CA ASP A 117 17.08 16.35 -12.71
C ASP A 117 15.75 16.23 -11.93
N PHE A 118 14.83 17.18 -12.14
CA PHE A 118 13.51 17.27 -11.52
C PHE A 118 12.49 17.82 -12.54
N PRO A 119 11.27 17.26 -12.64
CA PRO A 119 10.68 16.17 -11.86
C PRO A 119 10.99 14.80 -12.45
N MET A 120 10.56 13.77 -11.72
CA MET A 120 10.76 12.37 -12.08
C MET A 120 10.09 12.02 -13.42
N ASN A 121 10.81 11.34 -14.30
CA ASN A 121 10.24 10.79 -15.52
C ASN A 121 9.46 9.49 -15.24
N MET A 122 8.66 9.03 -16.22
CA MET A 122 7.81 7.85 -16.04
C MET A 122 8.60 6.57 -15.72
N ASN A 123 9.81 6.41 -16.26
CA ASN A 123 10.63 5.22 -16.00
C ASN A 123 11.16 5.23 -14.57
N GLN A 124 11.67 6.37 -14.10
CA GLN A 124 12.07 6.56 -12.71
C GLN A 124 10.87 6.32 -11.78
N ALA A 125 9.68 6.84 -12.10
CA ALA A 125 8.47 6.64 -11.30
C ALA A 125 8.09 5.15 -11.17
N LYS A 126 8.22 4.38 -12.26
CA LYS A 126 8.02 2.92 -12.24
C LYS A 126 9.06 2.20 -11.37
N GLN A 127 10.33 2.58 -11.48
CA GLN A 127 11.41 2.02 -10.66
C GLN A 127 11.21 2.31 -9.17
N HIS A 128 10.83 3.55 -8.80
CA HIS A 128 10.51 3.90 -7.43
C HIS A 128 9.29 3.11 -6.91
N ARG A 129 8.25 2.93 -7.74
CA ARG A 129 7.10 2.09 -7.40
C ARG A 129 7.53 0.65 -7.14
N GLU A 130 8.38 0.07 -7.98
CA GLU A 130 8.88 -1.31 -7.81
C GLU A 130 9.66 -1.46 -6.50
N LYS A 131 10.62 -0.57 -6.24
CA LYS A 131 11.36 -0.53 -4.96
C LYS A 131 10.42 -0.43 -3.76
N LEU A 132 9.42 0.46 -3.82
CA LEU A 132 8.42 0.60 -2.76
C LEU A 132 7.59 -0.68 -2.56
N MET A 133 7.22 -1.37 -3.64
CA MET A 133 6.50 -2.65 -3.54
C MET A 133 7.38 -3.74 -2.91
N ASP A 134 8.66 -3.78 -3.26
CA ASP A 134 9.62 -4.73 -2.69
C ASP A 134 9.84 -4.45 -1.20
N GLU A 135 10.11 -3.19 -0.82
CA GLU A 135 10.24 -2.78 0.59
C GLU A 135 8.99 -3.15 1.41
N ARG A 136 7.80 -2.87 0.87
CA ARG A 136 6.53 -3.24 1.51
C ARG A 136 6.39 -4.75 1.65
N LYS A 137 6.82 -5.54 0.66
CA LYS A 137 6.76 -7.00 0.73
C LYS A 137 7.58 -7.53 1.91
N TYR A 138 8.81 -7.04 2.10
CA TYR A 138 9.67 -7.45 3.22
C TYR A 138 9.16 -6.96 4.57
N PHE A 139 8.63 -5.74 4.63
CA PHE A 139 8.02 -5.22 5.86
C PHE A 139 6.79 -6.03 6.26
N ILE A 140 5.95 -6.41 5.28
CA ILE A 140 4.76 -7.23 5.51
C ILE A 140 5.17 -8.65 5.92
N SER A 141 6.12 -9.29 5.24
CA SER A 141 6.53 -10.66 5.58
C SER A 141 7.13 -10.74 6.97
N LYS A 142 8.04 -9.81 7.31
CA LYS A 142 8.69 -9.78 8.62
C LYS A 142 7.70 -9.49 9.76
N ASN A 143 6.77 -8.56 9.57
CA ASN A 143 5.75 -8.31 10.60
C ASN A 143 4.72 -9.44 10.69
N ASN A 144 4.33 -10.05 9.56
CA ASN A 144 3.47 -11.23 9.58
C ASN A 144 4.14 -12.35 10.38
N GLU A 145 5.34 -12.78 10.01
CA GLU A 145 6.04 -13.89 10.68
C GLU A 145 6.36 -13.61 12.15
N LEU A 146 6.80 -12.38 12.49
CA LEU A 146 7.29 -12.09 13.84
C LEU A 146 6.20 -11.62 14.82
N LEU A 147 5.07 -11.11 14.33
CA LEU A 147 4.04 -10.49 15.19
C LEU A 147 2.65 -11.12 15.04
N PHE A 148 2.22 -11.46 13.83
CA PHE A 148 0.82 -11.79 13.56
C PHE A 148 0.56 -13.28 13.24
N GLU A 149 1.51 -13.95 12.59
CA GLU A 149 1.47 -15.36 12.21
C GLU A 149 2.46 -16.21 13.04
N ARG A 150 3.06 -15.62 14.08
CA ARG A 150 3.87 -16.36 15.05
C ARG A 150 2.97 -17.44 15.70
N PRO A 151 3.42 -18.70 15.79
CA PRO A 151 2.68 -19.74 16.47
C PRO A 151 2.50 -19.35 17.95
N PHE A 152 1.26 -19.42 18.40
CA PHE A 152 0.87 -19.17 19.78
C PHE A 152 1.06 -20.48 20.56
N SER A 153 2.12 -20.57 21.37
CA SER A 153 2.37 -21.74 22.20
C SER A 153 1.78 -21.52 23.58
N LEU A 154 0.94 -22.46 24.03
CA LEU A 154 0.37 -22.53 25.38
C LEU A 154 1.34 -23.14 26.41
N CYS A 155 2.50 -23.59 25.94
CA CYS A 155 3.64 -23.97 26.76
C CYS A 155 4.69 -22.85 26.71
N GLU A 156 4.77 -22.03 27.76
CA GLU A 156 5.95 -21.17 27.93
C GLU A 156 7.18 -22.04 28.21
N HIS A 157 8.03 -22.22 27.18
CA HIS A 157 9.44 -22.58 27.32
C HIS A 157 10.29 -21.53 26.64
#